data_AF-A0AAE1W7P3-F1
#
_entry.id   AF-A0AAE1W7P3-F1
#
_cell.length_a   1.000
_cell.length_b   1.000
_cell.length_c   1.000
_cell.angle_alpha   90.00
_cell.angle_beta   90.00
_cell.angle_gamma   90.00
#
_symmetry.space_group_name_H-M   'P 1'
#
loop_
_entity.id
_entity.type
_entity.pdbx_description
1 polymer ?
#
loop_
_entity_poly.entity_id
_entity_poly.type
_entity_poly.pdbx_seq_one_letter_code
_entity_poly.pdbx_strand_id
1 'polypeptide(L)'
;MMVQTTSIEEQIGLLTAAVENLLKHVQARDDQLNKLHDKFQSTPTLNELKEQDFPVECNTSKDVHISTDGFISIKHVKNTMNEVANTYGTRVQVFKSYMKPYTKRIEQLRMPENY
;
A
#
# COMPACT_ATOMS: atom_id res chain seq x y z
N MET A 1 7.25 21.15 -55.27
CA MET A 1 6.82 21.06 -53.86
C MET A 1 5.67 22.05 -53.71
N MET A 2 4.43 21.56 -53.55
CA MET A 2 3.24 22.40 -53.50
C MET A 2 3.07 22.87 -52.05
N VAL A 3 3.29 24.16 -51.79
CA VAL A 3 3.06 24.76 -50.46
C VAL A 3 1.54 24.90 -50.31
N GLN A 4 0.93 24.06 -49.48
CA GLN A 4 -0.47 24.25 -49.11
C GLN A 4 -0.55 25.47 -48.20
N THR A 5 -0.92 26.62 -48.77
CA THR A 5 -1.37 27.78 -47.99
C THR A 5 -2.82 27.51 -47.59
N THR A 6 -3.04 26.79 -46.49
CA THR A 6 -4.39 26.65 -45.90
C THR A 6 -4.98 28.03 -45.64
N SER A 7 -6.26 28.23 -45.94
CA SER A 7 -6.92 29.52 -45.67
C SER A 7 -6.87 29.84 -44.17
N ILE A 8 -6.79 31.12 -43.81
CA ILE A 8 -6.82 31.57 -42.39
C ILE A 8 -8.06 30.99 -41.68
N GLU A 9 -9.18 30.88 -42.39
CA GLU A 9 -10.42 30.28 -41.87
C GLU A 9 -10.26 28.80 -41.53
N GLU A 10 -9.51 28.04 -42.33
CA GLU A 10 -9.22 26.62 -42.03
C GLU A 10 -8.31 26.50 -40.81
N GLN A 11 -7.33 27.39 -40.68
CA GLN A 11 -6.45 27.42 -39.50
C GLN A 11 -7.22 27.77 -38.22
N ILE A 12 -8.16 28.70 -38.31
CA ILE A 12 -9.06 29.05 -37.19
C ILE A 12 -9.95 27.84 -36.87
N GLY A 13 -10.53 27.18 -37.87
CA GLY A 13 -11.35 25.98 -37.65
C GLY A 13 -10.57 24.84 -36.98
N LEU A 14 -9.34 24.58 -37.43
CA LEU A 14 -8.44 23.60 -36.81
C LEU A 14 -8.08 23.98 -35.37
N LEU A 15 -7.81 25.26 -35.12
CA LEU A 15 -7.50 25.75 -33.78
C LEU A 15 -8.70 25.63 -32.84
N THR A 16 -9.90 26.00 -33.29
CA THR A 16 -11.13 25.85 -32.51
C THR A 16 -11.39 24.38 -32.19
N ALA A 17 -11.25 23.48 -33.16
CA ALA A 17 -11.40 22.04 -32.95
C ALA A 17 -10.34 21.48 -31.98
N ALA A 18 -9.10 21.98 -32.04
CA ALA A 18 -8.04 21.59 -31.11
C ALA A 18 -8.33 22.06 -29.68
N VAL A 19 -8.81 23.31 -29.52
CA VAL A 19 -9.19 23.87 -28.21
C VAL A 19 -10.38 23.12 -27.62
N GLU A 20 -11.42 22.81 -28.42
CA GLU A 20 -12.56 22.03 -27.95
C GLU A 20 -12.16 20.61 -27.52
N ASN A 21 -11.28 19.95 -28.28
CA ASN A 21 -10.76 18.63 -27.91
C ASN A 21 -9.93 18.68 -26.63
N LEU A 22 -9.10 19.72 -26.47
CA LEU A 22 -8.32 19.92 -25.25
C LEU A 22 -9.24 20.16 -24.05
N LEU A 23 -10.27 20.98 -24.20
CA LEU A 23 -11.26 21.25 -23.15
C LEU A 23 -11.96 19.96 -22.70
N LYS A 24 -12.40 19.13 -23.66
CA LYS A 24 -13.00 17.81 -23.37
C LYS A 24 -12.01 16.91 -22.63
N HIS A 25 -10.74 16.93 -23.02
CA HIS A 25 -9.71 16.12 -22.37
C HIS A 25 -9.48 16.56 -20.92
N VAL A 26 -9.36 17.87 -20.67
CA VAL A 26 -9.21 18.43 -19.32
C VAL A 26 -10.41 18.07 -18.45
N GLN A 27 -11.63 18.25 -18.96
CA GLN A 27 -12.84 17.91 -18.22
C GLN A 27 -12.92 16.42 -17.86
N ALA A 28 -12.55 15.53 -18.79
CA ALA A 28 -12.49 14.09 -18.51
C ALA A 28 -11.43 13.73 -17.47
N ARG A 29 -10.30 14.44 -17.43
CA ARG A 29 -9.25 14.27 -16.40
C ARG A 29 -9.71 14.78 -15.05
N ASP A 30 -10.42 15.90 -14.99
CA ASP A 30 -10.99 16.43 -13.75
C ASP A 30 -12.03 15.47 -13.17
N ASP A 31 -12.90 14.87 -14.00
CA ASP A 31 -13.84 13.83 -13.55
C ASP A 31 -13.11 12.60 -12.97
N GLN A 32 -11.98 12.22 -13.57
CA GLN A 32 -11.15 11.12 -13.06
C GLN A 32 -10.50 11.48 -11.72
N LEU A 33 -10.00 12.72 -11.57
CA LEU A 33 -9.43 13.21 -10.33
C LEU A 33 -10.48 13.28 -9.22
N ASN A 34 -11.68 13.78 -9.51
CA ASN A 34 -12.79 13.81 -8.56
C ASN A 34 -13.16 12.39 -8.10
N LYS A 35 -13.28 11.43 -9.03
CA LYS A 35 -13.52 10.01 -8.68
C LYS A 35 -12.38 9.41 -7.85
N LEU A 36 -11.14 9.82 -8.08
CA LEU A 36 -9.99 9.35 -7.31
C LEU A 36 -9.95 10.00 -5.91
N HIS A 37 -10.32 11.27 -5.81
CA HIS A 37 -10.47 11.98 -4.55
C HIS A 37 -11.59 11.37 -3.70
N ASP A 38 -12.76 11.09 -4.28
CA ASP A 38 -13.86 10.42 -3.59
C ASP A 38 -13.45 9.03 -3.10
N LYS A 39 -12.70 8.26 -3.92
CA LYS A 39 -12.13 6.98 -3.49
C LYS A 39 -11.13 7.12 -2.36
N PHE A 40 -10.30 8.16 -2.37
CA PHE A 40 -9.34 8.42 -1.30
C PHE A 40 -10.00 8.86 0.00
N GLN A 41 -11.06 9.66 -0.06
CA GLN A 41 -11.86 10.07 1.09
C GLN A 41 -12.73 8.93 1.64
N SER A 42 -13.20 8.03 0.77
CA SER A 42 -14.00 6.86 1.17
C SER A 42 -13.17 5.64 1.57
N THR A 43 -11.88 5.59 1.22
CA THR A 43 -10.95 4.70 1.90
C THR A 43 -10.72 5.26 3.30
N PRO A 44 -10.92 4.47 4.37
CA PRO A 44 -10.55 4.91 5.70
C PRO A 44 -9.07 5.29 5.63
N THR A 45 -8.81 6.56 5.89
CA THR A 45 -7.45 7.07 6.02
C THR A 45 -6.70 6.09 6.91
N LEU A 46 -5.47 5.71 6.57
CA LEU A 46 -4.64 4.88 7.45
C LEU A 46 -4.44 5.52 8.85
N ASN A 47 -4.90 6.76 9.04
CA ASN A 47 -5.02 7.47 10.30
C ASN A 47 -6.27 7.09 11.13
N GLU A 48 -7.36 6.58 10.54
CA GLU A 48 -8.50 6.00 11.27
C GLU A 48 -8.27 4.52 11.64
N LEU A 49 -7.37 3.83 10.91
CA LEU A 49 -6.85 2.52 11.33
C LEU A 49 -5.85 2.60 12.50
N LYS A 50 -5.56 3.80 13.03
CA LYS A 50 -4.79 3.97 14.27
C LYS A 50 -5.63 3.88 15.55
N GLU A 51 -6.95 3.73 15.45
CA GLU A 51 -7.81 3.41 16.60
C GLU A 51 -8.49 2.03 16.48
N GLN A 52 -8.01 1.17 15.59
CA GLN A 52 -8.26 -0.26 15.78
C GLN A 52 -7.17 -0.76 16.73
N ASP A 53 -7.56 -0.97 17.98
CA ASP A 53 -6.84 -1.71 19.01
C ASP A 53 -6.11 -2.91 18.39
N PHE A 54 -4.88 -2.69 17.94
CA PHE A 54 -3.87 -3.66 18.27
C PHE A 54 -3.88 -3.65 19.80
N PRO A 55 -4.08 -4.79 20.47
CA PRO A 55 -3.46 -4.91 21.77
C PRO A 55 -1.96 -4.88 21.46
N VAL A 56 -1.43 -3.65 21.34
CA VAL A 56 -0.17 -3.32 21.95
C VAL A 56 -0.46 -3.47 23.44
N GLU A 57 -0.61 -4.72 23.87
CA GLU A 57 0.20 -5.19 24.97
C GLU A 57 1.66 -5.00 24.51
N CYS A 58 2.09 -3.74 24.46
CA CYS A 58 3.17 -3.35 25.32
C CYS A 58 2.69 -3.81 26.69
N ASN A 59 2.94 -5.09 26.97
CA ASN A 59 3.08 -5.58 28.32
C ASN A 59 4.20 -4.70 28.85
N THR A 60 3.78 -3.52 29.30
CA THR A 60 4.29 -2.72 30.39
C THR A 60 5.38 -3.53 31.03
N SER A 61 6.64 -3.23 30.68
CA SER A 61 7.83 -3.63 31.41
C SER A 61 7.47 -4.73 32.41
N LYS A 62 7.22 -5.97 31.92
CA LYS A 62 6.79 -7.04 32.83
C LYS A 62 8.01 -7.18 33.68
N ASP A 63 7.92 -6.62 34.90
CA ASP A 63 9.00 -6.49 35.84
C ASP A 63 9.82 -7.75 35.72
N VAL A 64 10.96 -7.63 35.03
CA VAL A 64 11.96 -8.67 35.15
C VAL A 64 12.28 -8.52 36.63
N HIS A 65 11.74 -9.41 37.45
CA HIS A 65 12.08 -9.51 38.85
C HIS A 65 13.54 -9.97 38.87
N ILE A 66 14.40 -9.01 38.57
CA ILE A 66 15.81 -9.04 38.87
C ILE A 66 15.79 -8.95 40.38
N SER A 67 16.08 -10.08 41.05
CA SER A 67 16.32 -10.04 42.49
C SER A 67 17.38 -8.97 42.74
N THR A 68 17.36 -8.33 43.90
CA THR A 68 18.29 -7.24 44.26
C THR A 68 19.79 -7.58 44.09
N ASP A 69 20.13 -8.87 43.94
CA ASP A 69 21.47 -9.38 43.58
C ASP A 69 21.76 -9.45 42.05
N GLY A 70 20.87 -8.98 41.18
CA GLY A 70 21.10 -8.98 39.73
C GLY A 70 20.83 -10.32 39.01
N PHE A 71 20.39 -11.36 39.72
CA PHE A 71 20.19 -12.69 39.13
C PHE A 71 18.77 -12.87 38.58
N ILE A 72 18.68 -13.39 37.35
CA ILE A 72 17.42 -13.82 36.72
C ILE A 72 17.27 -15.33 36.95
N SER A 73 16.13 -15.77 37.46
CA SER A 73 15.85 -17.21 37.66
C SER A 73 15.80 -17.96 36.33
N ILE A 74 16.45 -19.13 36.27
CA ILE A 74 16.41 -20.05 35.11
C ILE A 74 14.96 -20.40 34.72
N LYS A 75 14.05 -20.49 35.70
CA LYS A 75 12.63 -20.76 35.47
C LYS A 75 11.96 -19.62 34.69
N HIS A 76 12.35 -18.37 34.97
CA HIS A 76 11.85 -17.20 34.27
C HIS A 76 12.37 -17.16 32.83
N VAL A 77 13.66 -17.41 32.62
CA VAL A 77 14.26 -17.50 31.27
C VAL A 77 13.62 -18.61 30.43
N LYS A 78 13.37 -19.78 31.03
CA LYS A 78 12.71 -20.89 30.33
C LYS A 78 11.28 -20.54 29.91
N ASN A 79 10.54 -19.86 30.78
CA ASN A 79 9.17 -19.45 30.49
C ASN A 79 9.13 -18.39 29.38
N THR A 80 9.99 -17.37 29.43
CA THR A 80 10.06 -16.35 28.37
C THR A 80 10.48 -16.95 27.04
N MET A 81 11.44 -17.88 27.03
CA MET A 81 11.87 -18.58 25.82
C MET A 81 10.75 -19.44 25.20
N ASN A 82 9.93 -20.11 26.03
CA ASN A 82 8.78 -20.87 25.55
C ASN A 82 7.67 -19.95 24.99
N GLU A 83 7.42 -18.81 25.63
CA GLU A 83 6.45 -17.81 25.17
C GLU A 83 6.87 -17.22 23.82
N VAL A 84 8.16 -16.92 23.64
CA VAL A 84 8.74 -16.51 22.36
C VAL A 84 8.62 -17.64 21.33
N ALA A 85 8.97 -18.88 21.65
CA ALA A 85 8.88 -19.99 20.71
C ALA A 85 7.42 -20.21 20.22
N ASN A 86 6.43 -20.11 21.10
CA ASN A 86 5.02 -20.30 20.77
C ASN A 86 4.46 -19.14 19.92
N THR A 87 4.82 -17.90 20.26
CA THR A 87 4.37 -16.71 19.54
C THR A 87 4.96 -16.61 18.13
N TYR A 88 6.26 -16.88 17.99
CA TYR A 88 6.94 -16.83 16.69
C TYR A 88 6.70 -18.10 15.85
N GLY A 89 6.60 -19.28 16.46
CA GLY A 89 6.26 -20.53 15.75
C GLY A 89 4.90 -20.44 15.06
N THR A 90 3.89 -19.89 15.75
CA THR A 90 2.57 -19.66 15.17
C THR A 90 2.61 -18.60 14.06
N ARG A 91 3.36 -17.51 14.25
CA ARG A 91 3.50 -16.43 13.26
C ARG A 91 4.19 -16.89 11.97
N VAL A 92 5.18 -17.79 12.08
CA VAL A 92 5.87 -18.41 10.93
C VAL A 92 4.93 -19.35 10.15
N GLN A 93 4.06 -20.09 10.83
CA GLN A 93 3.05 -20.94 10.19
C GLN A 93 2.08 -20.10 9.33
N VAL A 94 1.61 -18.98 9.89
CA VAL A 94 0.69 -18.04 9.25
C VAL A 94 1.34 -17.37 8.03
N PHE A 95 2.60 -16.95 8.16
CA PHE A 95 3.35 -16.38 7.03
C PHE A 95 3.49 -17.37 5.86
N LYS A 96 3.75 -18.66 6.14
CA LYS A 96 3.83 -19.72 5.12
C LYS A 96 2.50 -19.95 4.40
N SER A 97 1.36 -19.85 5.10
CA SER A 97 0.04 -19.97 4.46
C SER A 97 -0.29 -18.80 3.54
N TYR A 98 0.16 -17.58 3.87
CA TYR A 98 -0.07 -16.41 3.03
C TYR A 98 0.91 -16.30 1.86
N MET A 99 2.17 -16.71 2.00
CA MET A 99 3.12 -16.62 0.88
C MET A 99 2.73 -17.48 -0.32
N LYS A 100 2.26 -18.72 -0.11
CA LYS A 100 1.99 -19.66 -1.21
C LYS A 100 1.00 -19.13 -2.28
N PRO A 101 -0.18 -18.57 -1.92
CA PRO A 101 -1.09 -17.99 -2.89
C PRO A 101 -0.53 -16.76 -3.62
N TYR A 102 0.20 -15.90 -2.90
CA TYR A 102 0.73 -14.66 -3.48
C TYR A 102 1.93 -14.92 -4.39
N THR A 103 2.79 -15.89 -4.08
CA THR A 103 3.91 -16.29 -4.97
C THR A 103 3.39 -16.69 -6.35
N LYS A 104 2.37 -17.56 -6.42
CA LYS A 104 1.79 -17.98 -7.71
C LYS A 104 1.17 -16.81 -8.49
N ARG A 105 0.51 -15.88 -7.80
CA ARG A 105 -0.11 -14.70 -8.43
C ARG A 105 0.94 -13.71 -8.93
N ILE A 106 2.05 -13.54 -8.22
CA ILE A 106 3.18 -12.70 -8.63
C ILE A 106 3.88 -13.32 -9.84
N GLU A 107 4.11 -14.64 -9.83
CA GLU A 107 4.71 -15.35 -10.98
C GLU A 107 3.87 -15.20 -12.25
N GLN A 108 2.54 -15.24 -12.14
CA GLN A 108 1.63 -15.04 -13.28
C GLN A 108 1.66 -13.62 -13.86
N LEU A 109 2.06 -12.63 -13.07
CA LEU A 109 2.19 -11.23 -13.49
C LEU A 109 3.60 -10.88 -13.93
N ARG A 110 4.56 -11.80 -13.82
CA ARG A 110 5.95 -11.57 -14.21
C ARG A 110 6.04 -11.45 -15.73
N MET A 111 6.64 -10.34 -16.20
CA MET A 111 6.92 -10.15 -17.61
C MET A 111 7.92 -11.21 -18.11
N PRO A 112 7.76 -11.72 -19.34
CA PRO A 112 8.75 -12.62 -19.95
C PRO A 112 10.12 -11.95 -20.02
N GLU A 113 11.19 -12.74 -19.93
CA GLU A 113 12.58 -12.23 -19.90
C GLU A 113 13.00 -11.45 -21.15
N ASN A 114 12.15 -11.39 -22.19
CA ASN A 114 12.45 -10.78 -23.49
C ASN A 114 11.53 -9.60 -23.84
N TYR A 115 10.95 -8.92 -22.84
CA TYR A 115 10.23 -7.65 -23.01
C TYR A 115 11.06 -6.45 -22.54
#